data_AF-A0A495AG09-F1
#
_entry.id   AF-A0A495AG09-F1
#
_cell.length_a   1.000
_cell.length_b   1.000
_cell.length_c   1.000
_cell.angle_alpha   90.00
_cell.angle_beta   90.00
_cell.angle_gamma   90.00
#
_symmetry.space_group_name_H-M   'P 1'
#
loop_
_entity.id
_entity.type
_entity.pdbx_description
1 polymer ?
#
loop_
_entity_poly.entity_id
_entity_poly.type
_entity_poly.pdbx_seq_one_letter_code
_entity_poly.pdbx_strand_id
1 'polypeptide(L)'
;MEKQQFLYLVKVQNKHTGEVFVKLGYTGEILRRRKELSARNEHYEYSEYRLFRHDNKSKGYFYDEQTIHDVSSPYRARINRYAMPDGYTECYEYMYIYTLIECLHILGYRSVYDELPEPPQMFAWN
;
A
#
# COMPACT_ATOMS: atom_id res chain seq x y z
N MET A 1 -14.81 -2.66 21.86
CA MET A 1 -14.06 -1.76 20.94
C MET A 1 -14.13 -2.35 19.55
N GLU A 2 -14.75 -1.67 18.60
CA GLU A 2 -14.69 -2.10 17.20
C GLU A 2 -13.25 -2.06 16.70
N LYS A 3 -12.76 -3.16 16.15
CA LYS A 3 -11.43 -3.20 15.50
C LYS A 3 -11.50 -2.30 14.26
N GLN A 4 -10.72 -1.23 14.26
CA GLN A 4 -10.64 -0.34 13.11
C GLN A 4 -9.89 -1.03 11.97
N GLN A 5 -10.53 -1.16 10.82
CA GLN A 5 -10.00 -1.82 9.63
C GLN A 5 -9.50 -0.77 8.64
N PHE A 6 -8.35 -1.05 8.03
CA PHE A 6 -7.69 -0.17 7.07
C PHE A 6 -7.18 -0.97 5.88
N LEU A 7 -7.29 -0.38 4.69
CA LEU A 7 -6.33 -0.67 3.63
C LEU A 7 -5.15 0.28 3.82
N TYR A 8 -3.95 -0.17 3.53
CA TYR A 8 -2.75 0.65 3.64
C TYR A 8 -1.92 0.56 2.37
N LEU A 9 -1.30 1.69 2.03
CA LEU A 9 -0.17 1.74 1.13
C LEU A 9 1.07 2.05 1.97
N VAL A 10 2.19 1.44 1.60
CA VAL A 10 3.48 1.71 2.24
C VAL A 10 4.58 1.65 1.20
N LYS A 11 5.53 2.59 1.26
CA LYS A 11 6.74 2.54 0.44
C LYS A 11 7.64 1.44 0.96
N VAL A 12 8.17 0.65 0.04
CA VAL A 12 9.07 -0.47 0.30
C VAL A 12 10.36 -0.23 -0.47
N GLN A 13 11.48 -0.07 0.21
CA GLN A 13 12.78 0.16 -0.43
C GLN A 13 13.74 -0.98 -0.11
N ASN A 14 14.37 -1.55 -1.14
CA ASN A 14 15.46 -2.49 -0.95
C ASN A 14 16.71 -1.73 -0.45
N LYS A 15 17.22 -2.11 0.72
CA LYS A 15 18.38 -1.44 1.35
C LYS A 15 19.68 -1.61 0.57
N HIS A 16 19.78 -2.64 -0.26
CA HIS A 16 21.00 -3.01 -0.98
C HIS A 16 21.02 -2.46 -2.40
N THR A 17 19.89 -2.50 -3.11
CA THR A 17 19.78 -2.06 -4.50
C THR A 17 19.24 -0.64 -4.65
N GLY A 18 18.56 -0.13 -3.62
CA GLY A 18 17.87 1.16 -3.66
C GLY A 18 16.55 1.13 -4.44
N GLU A 19 16.15 -0.02 -5.00
CA GLU A 19 14.88 -0.17 -5.72
C GLU A 19 13.71 0.15 -4.80
N VAL A 20 12.73 0.87 -5.34
CA VAL A 20 11.57 1.37 -4.60
C VAL A 20 10.30 0.77 -5.18
N PHE A 21 9.45 0.29 -4.28
CA PHE A 21 8.16 -0.32 -4.58
C PHE A 21 7.10 0.26 -3.65
N VAL A 22 5.85 -0.07 -3.94
CA VAL A 22 4.72 0.21 -3.04
C VAL A 22 4.00 -1.09 -2.71
N LYS A 23 3.74 -1.33 -1.43
CA LYS A 23 2.92 -2.47 -0.97
C LYS A 23 1.53 -1.97 -0.64
N LEU A 24 0.51 -2.68 -1.15
CA LEU A 24 -0.88 -2.53 -0.73
C LEU A 24 -1.24 -3.70 0.18
N GLY A 25 -1.95 -3.44 1.28
CA GLY A 25 -2.50 -4.53 2.07
C GLY A 25 -3.59 -4.11 3.06
N TYR A 26 -4.16 -5.09 3.73
CA TYR A 26 -5.20 -4.94 4.76
C TYR A 26 -4.66 -5.15 6.18
N THR A 27 -5.17 -4.37 7.13
CA THR A 27 -4.94 -4.60 8.56
C THR A 27 -6.08 -4.09 9.44
N GLY A 28 -6.33 -4.81 10.53
CA GLY A 28 -7.15 -4.34 11.66
C GLY A 28 -6.34 -3.71 12.79
N GLU A 29 -5.00 -3.78 12.73
CA GLU A 29 -4.07 -3.30 13.75
C GLU A 29 -2.78 -2.78 13.09
N ILE A 30 -2.75 -1.50 12.71
CA ILE A 30 -1.64 -0.94 11.93
C ILE A 30 -0.30 -0.98 12.69
N LEU A 31 -0.30 -0.68 13.99
CA LEU A 31 0.94 -0.68 14.79
C LEU A 31 1.58 -2.06 14.87
N ARG A 32 0.77 -3.12 14.99
CA ARG A 32 1.25 -4.50 14.97
C ARG A 32 1.79 -4.85 13.59
N ARG A 33 1.04 -4.51 12.53
CA ARG A 33 1.44 -4.76 11.14
C ARG A 33 2.77 -4.08 10.76
N ARG A 34 3.01 -2.83 11.19
CA ARG A 34 4.28 -2.13 10.98
C ARG A 34 5.46 -2.93 11.54
N LYS A 35 5.33 -3.42 12.78
CA LYS A 35 6.36 -4.24 13.44
C LYS A 35 6.59 -5.56 12.70
N GLU A 36 5.52 -6.23 12.29
CA GLU A 36 5.59 -7.49 11.54
C GLU A 36 6.30 -7.33 10.19
N LEU A 37 5.99 -6.26 9.44
CA LEU A 37 6.61 -5.98 8.14
C LEU A 37 8.12 -5.75 8.27
N SER A 38 8.52 -4.91 9.23
CA SER A 38 9.94 -4.63 9.49
C SER A 38 10.70 -5.86 10.00
N ALA A 39 10.06 -6.70 10.83
CA ALA A 39 10.71 -7.89 11.40
C ALA A 39 10.91 -9.03 10.38
N ARG A 40 10.01 -9.16 9.40
CA ARG A 40 10.02 -10.27 8.44
C ARG A 40 10.91 -10.04 7.22
N ASN A 41 11.26 -8.80 6.92
CA ASN A 41 11.96 -8.45 5.68
C ASN A 41 13.20 -7.60 5.99
N GLU A 42 14.27 -8.26 6.44
CA GLU A 42 15.50 -7.58 6.89
C GLU A 42 16.17 -6.74 5.78
N HIS A 43 16.04 -7.16 4.53
CA HIS A 43 16.60 -6.50 3.36
C HIS A 43 15.81 -5.28 2.89
N TYR A 44 14.63 -5.03 3.47
CA TYR A 44 13.74 -3.97 3.04
C TYR A 44 13.45 -2.97 4.17
N GLU A 45 13.28 -1.73 3.78
CA GLU A 45 12.81 -0.64 4.63
C GLU A 45 11.39 -0.26 4.24
N TYR A 46 10.56 0.02 5.26
CA TYR A 46 9.17 0.40 5.10
C TYR A 46 8.95 1.80 5.65
N SER A 47 8.51 2.72 4.81
CA SER A 47 8.27 4.12 5.17
C SER A 47 7.03 4.66 4.47
N GLU A 48 6.66 5.92 4.76
CA GLU A 48 5.62 6.65 4.02
C GLU A 48 4.27 5.90 4.01
N TYR A 49 3.78 5.53 5.20
CA TYR A 49 2.51 4.82 5.34
C TYR A 49 1.34 5.75 5.04
N ARG A 50 0.39 5.25 4.24
CA ARG A 50 -0.91 5.88 4.01
C ARG A 50 -2.02 4.90 4.35
N LEU A 51 -3.01 5.33 5.14
CA LEU A 51 -4.13 4.49 5.57
C LEU A 51 -5.43 4.97 4.95
N PHE A 52 -6.24 4.01 4.54
CA PHE A 52 -7.49 4.23 3.85
C PHE A 52 -8.64 3.56 4.60
N ARG A 53 -9.76 4.28 4.71
CA ARG A 53 -11.01 3.77 5.27
C ARG A 53 -12.16 3.97 4.31
N HIS A 54 -13.13 3.08 4.39
CA HIS A 54 -14.38 3.17 3.68
C HIS A 54 -15.51 3.44 4.67
N ASP A 55 -16.31 4.47 4.42
CA ASP A 55 -17.40 4.89 5.34
C ASP A 55 -18.58 3.89 5.32
N ASN A 56 -18.97 3.41 4.12
CA ASN A 56 -20.08 2.46 3.92
C ASN A 56 -19.62 1.08 3.43
N LYS A 57 -19.32 0.16 4.34
CA LYS A 57 -18.70 -1.15 4.06
C LYS A 57 -19.60 -2.13 3.28
N SER A 58 -19.72 -1.99 1.96
CA SER A 58 -20.66 -2.80 1.16
C SER A 58 -20.26 -4.28 1.01
N LYS A 59 -18.96 -4.59 0.81
CA LYS A 59 -18.45 -5.97 0.58
C LYS A 59 -17.37 -6.42 1.57
N GLY A 60 -16.66 -5.48 2.19
CA GLY A 60 -15.65 -5.73 3.22
C GLY A 60 -14.22 -5.62 2.71
N TYR A 61 -13.32 -5.15 3.59
CA TYR A 61 -11.96 -4.71 3.23
C TYR A 61 -11.12 -5.78 2.54
N PHE A 62 -11.25 -7.05 2.95
CA PHE A 62 -10.51 -8.16 2.36
C PHE A 62 -10.92 -8.43 0.90
N TYR A 63 -12.21 -8.32 0.57
CA TYR A 63 -12.69 -8.51 -0.80
C TYR A 63 -12.27 -7.34 -1.70
N ASP A 64 -12.32 -6.13 -1.17
CA ASP A 64 -11.90 -4.93 -1.91
C ASP A 64 -10.38 -4.96 -2.17
N GLU A 65 -9.58 -5.36 -1.18
CA GLU A 65 -8.14 -5.60 -1.32
C GLU A 65 -7.85 -6.57 -2.47
N GLN A 66 -8.47 -7.76 -2.46
CA GLN A 66 -8.28 -8.75 -3.52
C GLN A 66 -8.66 -8.21 -4.90
N THR A 67 -9.76 -7.46 -4.98
CA THR A 67 -10.21 -6.82 -6.24
C THR A 67 -9.15 -5.87 -6.76
N ILE A 68 -8.52 -5.07 -5.90
CA ILE A 68 -7.44 -4.17 -6.29
C ILE A 68 -6.22 -4.97 -6.76
N HIS A 69 -5.87 -6.06 -6.08
CA HIS A 69 -4.75 -6.93 -6.49
C HIS A 69 -4.96 -7.59 -7.85
N ASP A 70 -6.19 -7.93 -8.20
CA ASP A 70 -6.52 -8.55 -9.47
C ASP A 70 -6.45 -7.52 -10.61
N VAL A 71 -7.06 -6.34 -10.43
CA VAL A 71 -7.05 -5.25 -11.41
C VAL A 71 -5.65 -4.66 -11.60
N SER A 72 -4.87 -4.55 -10.52
CA SER A 72 -3.51 -3.98 -10.54
C SER A 72 -2.43 -5.01 -10.84
N SER A 73 -2.80 -6.26 -11.17
CA SER A 73 -1.84 -7.32 -11.48
C SER A 73 -0.79 -6.97 -12.57
N PRO A 74 -1.09 -6.16 -13.61
CA PRO A 74 -0.08 -5.76 -14.60
C PRO A 74 1.04 -4.87 -14.02
N TYR A 75 0.81 -4.24 -12.86
CA TYR A 75 1.72 -3.28 -12.23
C TYR A 75 2.59 -3.91 -11.14
N ARG A 76 2.44 -5.22 -10.89
CA ARG A 76 3.13 -5.93 -9.81
C ARG A 76 4.64 -5.85 -9.99
N ALA A 77 5.33 -5.62 -8.87
CA ALA A 77 6.77 -5.61 -8.82
C ALA A 77 7.29 -7.03 -9.08
N ARG A 78 8.38 -7.16 -9.84
CA ARG A 78 9.00 -8.47 -10.14
C ARG A 78 9.93 -8.93 -9.01
N ILE A 79 9.53 -8.73 -7.76
CA ILE A 79 10.31 -9.12 -6.59
C ILE A 79 10.24 -10.65 -6.43
N ASN A 80 11.41 -11.28 -6.30
CA ASN A 80 11.49 -12.71 -6.08
C ASN A 80 10.84 -13.07 -4.73
N ARG A 81 9.97 -14.08 -4.70
CA ARG A 81 9.33 -14.60 -3.47
C ARG A 81 10.31 -15.03 -2.38
N TYR A 82 11.53 -15.41 -2.74
CA TYR A 82 12.58 -15.76 -1.78
C TYR A 82 13.25 -14.52 -1.16
N ALA A 83 13.16 -13.36 -1.82
CA ALA A 83 13.64 -12.08 -1.30
C ALA A 83 12.54 -11.37 -0.47
N MET A 84 11.30 -11.41 -0.95
CA MET A 84 10.12 -10.96 -0.21
C MET A 84 8.93 -11.88 -0.52
N PRO A 85 8.46 -12.70 0.43
CA PRO A 85 7.36 -13.64 0.20
C PRO A 85 6.12 -13.01 -0.42
N ASP A 86 5.75 -11.81 0.02
CA ASP A 86 4.57 -11.08 -0.48
C ASP A 86 4.90 -10.17 -1.69
N GLY A 87 6.15 -10.18 -2.16
CA GLY A 87 6.66 -9.21 -3.13
C GLY A 87 6.01 -9.31 -4.50
N TYR A 88 5.64 -10.52 -4.91
CA TYR A 88 5.00 -10.77 -6.21
C TYR A 88 3.47 -10.58 -6.19
N THR A 89 2.84 -10.59 -5.02
CA THR A 89 1.37 -10.57 -4.90
C THR A 89 0.83 -9.23 -4.44
N GLU A 90 1.58 -8.55 -3.57
CA GLU A 90 1.11 -7.36 -2.84
C GLU A 90 1.98 -6.12 -3.07
N CYS A 91 3.10 -6.25 -3.80
CA CYS A 91 3.97 -5.11 -4.14
C CYS A 91 3.87 -4.76 -5.62
N TYR A 92 4.02 -3.47 -5.91
CA TYR A 92 3.92 -2.86 -7.23
C TYR A 92 5.09 -1.93 -7.47
N GLU A 93 5.41 -1.69 -8.74
CA GLU A 93 6.39 -0.66 -9.09
C GLU A 93 5.93 0.70 -8.55
N TYR A 94 6.84 1.45 -7.92
CA TYR A 94 6.49 2.67 -7.18
C TYR A 94 5.77 3.72 -8.05
N MET A 95 6.07 3.77 -9.35
CA MET A 95 5.43 4.68 -10.30
C MET A 95 3.90 4.52 -10.41
N TYR A 96 3.35 3.36 -10.02
CA TYR A 96 1.91 3.08 -10.07
C TYR A 96 1.18 3.41 -8.75
N ILE A 97 1.84 4.05 -7.78
CA ILE A 97 1.20 4.43 -6.51
C ILE A 97 -0.10 5.23 -6.72
N TYR A 98 -0.11 6.18 -7.67
CA TYR A 98 -1.30 6.99 -7.98
C TYR A 98 -2.42 6.16 -8.59
N THR A 99 -2.10 5.15 -9.40
CA THR A 99 -3.08 4.21 -9.94
C THR A 99 -3.72 3.40 -8.81
N LEU A 100 -2.94 2.93 -7.84
CA LEU A 100 -3.49 2.21 -6.67
C LEU A 100 -4.39 3.11 -5.81
N ILE A 101 -4.00 4.37 -5.62
CA ILE A 101 -4.81 5.39 -4.92
C ILE A 101 -6.13 5.64 -5.66
N GLU A 102 -6.08 5.75 -6.99
CA GLU A 102 -7.28 5.92 -7.80
C GLU A 102 -8.22 4.71 -7.69
N CYS A 103 -7.70 3.47 -7.72
CA CYS A 103 -8.51 2.27 -7.45
C CYS A 103 -9.20 2.31 -6.09
N LEU A 104 -8.48 2.73 -5.04
CA LEU A 104 -9.04 2.91 -3.70
C LEU A 104 -10.17 3.96 -3.69
N HIS A 105 -9.97 5.10 -4.35
CA HIS A 105 -10.98 6.15 -4.45
C HIS A 105 -12.23 5.71 -5.23
N ILE A 106 -12.07 5.00 -6.35
CA ILE A 106 -13.18 4.44 -7.13
C ILE A 106 -14.00 3.47 -6.27
N LEU A 107 -13.35 2.69 -5.42
CA LEU A 107 -14.00 1.79 -4.48
C LEU A 107 -14.60 2.50 -3.26
N GLY A 108 -14.49 3.84 -3.14
CA GLY A 108 -15.09 4.62 -2.07
C GLY A 108 -14.22 4.78 -0.82
N TYR A 109 -12.95 4.38 -0.87
CA TYR A 109 -12.01 4.59 0.22
C TYR A 109 -11.51 6.04 0.25
N ARG A 110 -11.24 6.55 1.45
CA ARG A 110 -10.66 7.87 1.70
C ARG A 110 -9.41 7.72 2.56
N SER A 111 -8.39 8.52 2.27
CA SER A 111 -7.21 8.62 3.13
C SER A 111 -7.59 9.21 4.48
N VAL A 112 -7.17 8.55 5.55
CA VAL A 112 -7.40 8.99 6.94
C VAL A 112 -6.09 9.21 7.70
N TYR A 113 -4.97 8.87 7.07
CA TYR A 113 -3.63 9.07 7.59
C TYR A 113 -2.63 9.04 6.43
N ASP A 114 -1.66 9.94 6.45
CA ASP A 114 -0.67 10.06 5.41
C ASP A 114 0.68 10.51 5.99
N GLU A 115 1.71 9.67 5.88
CA GLU A 115 3.10 10.04 6.15
C GLU A 115 3.82 10.58 4.91
N LEU A 116 3.18 10.54 3.73
CA LEU A 116 3.76 11.14 2.54
C LEU A 116 3.77 12.67 2.71
N PRO A 117 4.88 13.35 2.35
CA PRO A 117 4.81 14.78 2.12
C PRO A 117 3.74 15.03 1.05
N GLU A 118 2.96 16.12 1.18
CA GLU A 118 1.99 16.50 0.15
C GLU A 118 2.66 16.42 -1.23
N PRO A 119 1.98 15.86 -2.25
CA PRO A 119 2.56 15.79 -3.59
C PRO A 119 3.03 17.19 -3.96
N PRO A 120 4.26 17.36 -4.50
CA PRO A 120 4.70 18.67 -4.95
C PRO A 120 3.63 19.20 -5.90
N GLN A 121 3.13 20.42 -5.65
CA GLN A 121 2.17 21.09 -6.53
C GLN A 121 2.81 21.21 -7.91
N MET A 122 2.57 20.23 -8.78
CA MET A 122 3.04 20.26 -10.15
C MET A 122 2.13 21.23 -10.91
N PHE A 123 2.65 22.44 -11.11
CA PHE A 123 2.13 23.52 -11.94
C PHE A 123 0.75 24.06 -11.54
N ALA A 124 0.75 25.04 -10.64
CA ALA A 124 -0.21 26.14 -10.77
C ALA A 124 0.21 26.96 -12.01
N TRP A 125 -0.45 26.72 -13.13
CA TRP A 125 -0.41 27.66 -14.25
C TRP A 125 -1.19 28.89 -13.81
N ASN A 126 -0.46 29.95 -13.43
CA ASN A 126 -1.00 31.31 -13.35
C ASN A 126 -1.16 31.90 -14.75
#